data_AF-A0AAD7TS36-F1
#
_entry.id   AF-A0AAD7TS36-F1
#
_cell.length_a   1.000
_cell.length_b   1.000
_cell.length_c   1.000
_cell.angle_alpha   90.00
_cell.angle_beta   90.00
_cell.angle_gamma   90.00
#
_symmetry.space_group_name_H-M   'P 1'
#
loop_
_entity.id
_entity.type
_entity.pdbx_description
1 polymer ?
#
loop_
_entity_poly.entity_id
_entity_poly.type
_entity_poly.pdbx_seq_one_letter_code
_entity_poly.pdbx_strand_id
1 'polypeptide(L)'
;MDHTTGDIARGVHVASSAGVERPGSLYLPSGGIQSASPASEETKWILRDFLARMGYCSPDTPANATLRSEVAAEIASWNARLDPAFVKATIDTSCSIAESAYGHTPYKHQLLIAIYTAFVAYVDDLGQHNIEALGQVVRWFVARDELPDPVLKRMLLQFEDMYEYYPRFSADAINTSTLEALLGMYIECVSKDMVVVARATLYPSFLRLKTGIGTGFGLFNFIKDWRDPSDNYYLQLIPAIEQYINAINDILSFYKETLQGETDTYIHLRAAAEQKEPMTVLRELVEETLDNIRNIEVLTSTDQELADICRRHLMGYVEFHFRAKRYRLTELHVDCQVEGTPISA
;
A
#
# COMPACT_ATOMS: atom_id res chain seq x y z
N MET A 1 -52.52 -21.16 -29.96
CA MET A 1 -51.21 -20.74 -29.44
C MET A 1 -51.48 -20.22 -28.04
N ASP A 2 -51.82 -21.10 -27.10
CA ASP A 2 -50.89 -21.93 -26.30
C ASP A 2 -49.87 -21.05 -25.57
N HIS A 3 -49.64 -21.13 -24.27
CA HIS A 3 -50.19 -21.94 -23.18
C HIS A 3 -49.58 -21.35 -21.88
N THR A 4 -50.33 -21.33 -20.77
CA THR A 4 -49.93 -21.63 -19.35
C THR A 4 -48.55 -21.17 -18.81
N THR A 5 -48.39 -20.65 -17.60
CA THR A 5 -48.57 -21.24 -16.24
C THR A 5 -48.03 -20.17 -15.25
N GLY A 6 -48.43 -19.99 -13.99
CA GLY A 6 -49.08 -20.85 -13.02
C GLY A 6 -48.38 -20.63 -11.66
N ASP A 7 -49.10 -20.06 -10.70
CA ASP A 7 -48.72 -19.97 -9.29
C ASP A 7 -48.43 -21.35 -8.69
N ILE A 8 -47.39 -21.46 -7.85
CA ILE A 8 -47.29 -22.48 -6.81
C ILE A 8 -46.81 -21.81 -5.51
N ALA A 9 -47.74 -21.71 -4.56
CA ALA A 9 -47.48 -21.52 -3.15
C ALA A 9 -47.06 -22.84 -2.48
N ARG A 10 -46.22 -22.73 -1.42
CA ARG A 10 -46.00 -23.60 -0.22
C ARG A 10 -44.52 -23.46 0.15
N GLY A 11 -44.13 -22.82 1.25
CA GLY A 11 -44.55 -23.10 2.62
C GLY A 11 -43.81 -24.34 3.11
N VAL A 12 -42.93 -24.20 4.13
CA VAL A 12 -42.78 -25.14 5.28
C VAL A 12 -41.48 -24.90 6.09
N HIS A 13 -41.72 -24.69 7.39
CA HIS A 13 -40.96 -25.01 8.60
C HIS A 13 -39.50 -24.57 8.82
N VAL A 14 -39.43 -23.56 9.70
CA VAL A 14 -38.63 -23.51 10.94
C VAL A 14 -38.22 -24.90 11.45
N ALA A 15 -36.92 -25.16 11.47
CA ALA A 15 -36.29 -26.15 12.33
C ALA A 15 -35.46 -25.42 13.39
N SER A 16 -35.91 -25.55 14.63
CA SER A 16 -35.21 -25.20 15.86
C SER A 16 -34.46 -26.44 16.38
N SER A 17 -33.47 -26.21 17.25
CA SER A 17 -32.57 -27.14 17.94
C SER A 17 -31.23 -27.39 17.21
N ALA A 18 -30.07 -27.42 17.85
CA ALA A 18 -29.75 -27.57 19.26
C ALA A 18 -28.44 -26.82 19.58
N GLY A 19 -28.30 -26.41 20.84
CA GLY A 19 -27.12 -25.73 21.35
C GLY A 19 -25.85 -26.56 21.19
N VAL A 20 -24.81 -25.90 20.70
CA VAL A 20 -23.42 -26.37 20.85
C VAL A 20 -22.79 -25.45 21.89
N GLU A 21 -22.50 -26.04 23.05
CA GLU A 21 -21.77 -25.43 24.14
C GLU A 21 -20.41 -24.92 23.65
N ARG A 22 -20.09 -23.66 23.96
CA ARG A 22 -18.75 -23.10 23.76
C ARG A 22 -17.80 -23.74 24.79
N PRO A 23 -16.70 -24.39 24.38
CA PRO A 23 -15.66 -24.77 25.32
C PRO A 23 -14.99 -23.52 25.88
N GLY A 24 -14.81 -23.52 27.20
CA GLY A 24 -14.37 -22.38 27.98
C GLY A 24 -12.99 -21.84 27.59
N SER A 25 -12.84 -20.56 27.94
CA SER A 25 -11.59 -19.81 28.02
C SER A 25 -10.51 -20.64 28.73
N LEU A 26 -9.59 -21.21 27.95
CA LEU A 26 -8.31 -21.69 28.43
C LEU A 26 -7.35 -20.50 28.43
N TYR A 27 -7.06 -20.03 29.64
CA TYR A 27 -5.95 -19.13 29.94
C TYR A 27 -4.68 -19.56 29.20
N LEU A 28 -4.19 -18.71 28.29
CA LEU A 28 -2.82 -18.81 27.78
C LEU A 28 -1.87 -18.30 28.87
N PRO A 29 -0.85 -19.07 29.28
CA PRO A 29 0.13 -18.59 30.24
C PRO A 29 1.03 -17.53 29.60
N SER A 30 1.38 -16.55 30.43
CA SER A 30 2.25 -15.41 30.17
C SER A 30 3.50 -15.77 29.38
N GLY A 31 3.76 -14.96 28.34
CA GLY A 31 4.80 -15.15 27.33
C GLY A 31 6.21 -15.33 27.89
N GLY A 32 6.79 -16.50 27.61
CA GLY A 32 8.22 -16.64 27.42
C GLY A 32 8.60 -16.18 26.01
N ILE A 33 9.79 -15.63 25.87
CA ILE A 33 10.39 -15.24 24.59
C ILE A 33 10.42 -16.50 23.70
N GLN A 34 9.52 -16.59 22.72
CA GLN A 34 9.59 -17.61 21.70
C GLN A 34 10.86 -17.36 20.88
N SER A 35 11.75 -18.36 20.84
CA SER A 35 12.88 -18.38 19.92
C SER A 35 12.37 -18.18 18.49
N ALA A 36 12.99 -17.27 17.73
CA ALA A 36 12.62 -17.02 16.34
C ALA A 36 12.62 -18.33 15.53
N SER A 37 11.58 -18.54 14.72
CA SER A 37 11.52 -19.71 13.83
C SER A 37 12.63 -19.62 12.77
N PRO A 38 13.12 -20.74 12.23
CA PRO A 38 14.11 -20.72 11.14
C PRO A 38 13.70 -19.85 9.94
N ALA A 39 12.41 -19.85 9.59
CA ALA A 39 11.85 -18.99 8.54
C ALA A 39 11.91 -17.48 8.88
N SER A 40 11.77 -17.13 10.17
CA SER A 40 11.93 -15.76 10.63
C SER A 40 13.37 -15.27 10.52
N GLU A 41 14.36 -16.13 10.80
CA GLU A 41 15.79 -15.78 10.67
C GLU A 41 16.22 -15.67 9.20
N GLU A 42 15.70 -16.54 8.33
CA GLU A 42 15.91 -16.45 6.89
C GLU A 42 15.32 -15.15 6.31
N THR A 43 14.10 -14.80 6.69
CA THR A 43 13.47 -13.52 6.30
C THR A 43 14.33 -12.34 6.75
N LYS A 44 14.78 -12.33 8.01
CA LYS A 44 15.67 -11.27 8.54
C LYS A 44 16.93 -11.12 7.69
N TRP A 45 17.56 -12.22 7.32
CA TRP A 45 18.77 -12.20 6.51
C TRP A 45 18.50 -11.62 5.12
N ILE A 46 17.42 -12.06 4.44
CA ILE A 46 17.05 -11.56 3.11
C ILE A 46 16.79 -10.03 3.16
N LEU A 47 16.06 -9.55 4.16
CA LEU A 47 15.75 -8.12 4.26
C LEU A 47 17.00 -7.28 4.55
N ARG A 48 17.91 -7.76 5.39
CA ARG A 48 19.21 -7.11 5.63
C ARG A 48 20.07 -7.07 4.37
N ASP A 49 20.17 -8.18 3.65
CA ASP A 49 20.92 -8.27 2.39
C ASP A 49 20.35 -7.31 1.33
N PHE A 50 19.03 -7.30 1.18
CA PHE A 50 18.33 -6.38 0.29
C PHE A 50 18.66 -4.91 0.58
N LEU A 51 18.55 -4.50 1.85
CA LEU A 51 18.82 -3.12 2.28
C LEU A 51 20.29 -2.72 2.08
N ALA A 52 21.22 -3.63 2.36
CA ALA A 52 22.64 -3.39 2.12
C ALA A 52 22.94 -3.25 0.62
N ARG A 53 22.39 -4.14 -0.22
CA ARG A 53 22.65 -4.16 -1.68
C ARG A 53 22.00 -3.02 -2.43
N MET A 54 20.85 -2.52 -1.97
CA MET A 54 20.25 -1.30 -2.53
C MET A 54 20.96 -0.01 -2.06
N GLY A 55 21.96 -0.12 -1.19
CA GLY A 55 22.68 1.03 -0.63
C GLY A 55 21.78 1.93 0.21
N TYR A 56 20.89 1.32 1.02
CA TYR A 56 19.97 2.06 1.88
C TYR A 56 20.74 2.86 2.94
N CYS A 57 20.46 4.16 2.98
CA CYS A 57 20.92 5.07 4.02
C CYS A 57 19.70 5.81 4.57
N SER A 58 19.51 5.75 5.88
CA SER A 58 18.37 6.40 6.54
C SER A 58 18.46 7.92 6.38
N PRO A 59 17.44 8.59 5.82
CA PRO A 59 17.40 10.05 5.79
C PRO A 59 17.30 10.71 7.18
N ASP A 60 16.90 9.96 8.22
CA ASP A 60 16.66 10.46 9.59
C ASP A 60 15.65 11.62 9.61
N THR A 61 14.53 11.39 8.91
CA THR A 61 13.52 12.41 8.68
C THR A 61 12.77 12.74 9.99
N PRO A 62 12.79 14.01 10.45
CA PRO A 62 12.04 14.39 11.64
C PRO A 62 10.54 14.39 11.39
N ALA A 63 9.76 14.08 12.43
CA ALA A 63 8.31 14.24 12.39
C ALA A 63 7.92 15.72 12.29
N ASN A 64 6.95 16.05 11.42
CA ASN A 64 6.43 17.38 11.23
C ASN A 64 5.15 17.56 12.05
N ALA A 65 5.27 18.25 13.19
CA ALA A 65 4.16 18.46 14.12
C ALA A 65 2.99 19.25 13.49
N THR A 66 3.27 20.20 12.59
CA THR A 66 2.25 20.99 11.90
C THR A 66 1.49 20.13 10.89
N LEU A 67 2.21 19.35 10.08
CA LEU A 67 1.59 18.42 9.13
C LEU A 67 0.66 17.44 9.86
N ARG A 68 1.13 16.85 10.96
CA ARG A 68 0.36 15.89 11.76
C ARG A 68 -0.87 16.50 12.39
N SER A 69 -0.82 17.74 12.87
CA SER A 69 -1.98 18.41 13.45
C SER A 69 -3.02 18.78 12.39
N GLU A 70 -2.59 19.22 11.21
CA GLU A 70 -3.49 19.52 10.08
C GLU A 70 -4.17 18.27 9.53
N VAL A 71 -3.43 17.17 9.36
CA VAL A 71 -4.00 15.88 8.95
C VAL A 71 -4.99 15.34 9.99
N ALA A 72 -4.66 15.46 11.28
CA ALA A 72 -5.58 15.07 12.36
C ALA A 72 -6.88 15.90 12.34
N ALA A 73 -6.77 17.20 12.09
CA ALA A 73 -7.94 18.08 11.96
C ALA A 73 -8.79 17.72 10.73
N GLU A 74 -8.16 17.39 9.60
CA GLU A 74 -8.87 16.94 8.40
C GLU A 74 -9.64 15.64 8.66
N ILE A 75 -8.99 14.62 9.24
CA ILE A 75 -9.64 13.34 9.58
C ILE A 75 -10.79 13.55 10.57
N ALA A 76 -10.63 14.42 11.56
CA ALA A 76 -11.72 14.75 12.48
C ALA A 76 -12.91 15.40 11.76
N SER A 77 -12.65 16.20 10.71
CA SER A 77 -13.69 16.88 9.92
C SER A 77 -14.56 15.93 9.07
N TRP A 78 -14.10 14.69 8.86
CA TRP A 78 -14.84 13.67 8.13
C TRP A 78 -16.14 13.27 8.83
N ASN A 79 -16.23 13.44 10.16
CA ASN A 79 -17.39 13.08 10.97
C ASN A 79 -17.85 11.61 10.80
N ALA A 80 -16.93 10.73 10.41
CA ALA A 80 -17.20 9.32 10.10
C ALA A 80 -17.23 8.38 11.32
N ARG A 81 -17.10 8.93 12.55
CA ARG A 81 -17.10 8.17 13.82
C ARG A 81 -16.13 6.97 13.82
N LEU A 82 -14.93 7.22 13.35
CA LEU A 82 -13.87 6.22 13.23
C LEU A 82 -13.36 5.77 14.62
N ASP A 83 -12.87 4.54 14.69
CA ASP A 83 -12.20 4.03 15.88
C ASP A 83 -10.95 4.89 16.22
N PRO A 84 -10.73 5.30 17.48
CA PRO A 84 -9.58 6.14 17.84
C PRO A 84 -8.21 5.51 17.55
N ALA A 85 -8.08 4.18 17.65
CA ALA A 85 -6.84 3.50 17.32
C ALA A 85 -6.60 3.49 15.80
N PHE A 86 -7.67 3.30 15.00
CA PHE A 86 -7.61 3.48 13.55
C PHE A 86 -7.18 4.90 13.18
N VAL A 87 -7.82 5.94 13.74
CA VAL A 87 -7.46 7.35 13.47
C VAL A 87 -5.98 7.61 13.75
N LYS A 88 -5.48 7.15 14.90
CA LYS A 88 -4.07 7.31 15.26
C LYS A 88 -3.14 6.60 14.26
N ALA A 89 -3.45 5.36 13.90
CA ALA A 89 -2.65 4.58 12.95
C ALA A 89 -2.65 5.21 11.55
N THR A 90 -3.79 5.77 11.13
CA THR A 90 -3.95 6.48 9.86
C THR A 90 -3.11 7.75 9.83
N ILE A 91 -3.16 8.59 10.88
CA ILE A 91 -2.29 9.78 10.99
C ILE A 91 -0.82 9.39 10.96
N ASP A 92 -0.42 8.40 11.76
CA ASP A 92 0.97 7.97 11.83
C ASP A 92 1.47 7.47 10.46
N THR A 93 0.68 6.66 9.76
CA THR A 93 1.03 6.10 8.46
C THR A 93 1.09 7.20 7.40
N SER A 94 0.05 8.02 7.30
CA SER A 94 -0.10 9.01 6.23
C SER A 94 0.89 10.17 6.34
N CYS A 95 1.16 10.65 7.56
CA CYS A 95 2.19 11.66 7.77
C CYS A 95 3.59 11.07 7.58
N SER A 96 3.86 9.84 8.03
CA SER A 96 5.21 9.29 7.91
C SER A 96 5.65 9.12 6.45
N ILE A 97 4.77 8.66 5.56
CA ILE A 97 5.11 8.55 4.13
C ILE A 97 5.34 9.92 3.49
N ALA A 98 4.49 10.91 3.81
CA ALA A 98 4.64 12.26 3.28
C ALA A 98 5.93 12.94 3.77
N GLU A 99 6.26 12.77 5.05
CA GLU A 99 7.47 13.29 5.66
C GLU A 99 8.72 12.67 5.01
N SER A 100 8.82 11.34 4.97
CA SER A 100 10.05 10.67 4.53
C SER A 100 10.18 10.56 3.01
N ALA A 101 9.20 9.97 2.33
CA ALA A 101 9.29 9.70 0.88
C ALA A 101 9.18 10.99 0.03
N TYR A 102 8.45 11.99 0.52
CA TYR A 102 8.17 13.23 -0.22
C TYR A 102 8.72 14.48 0.46
N GLY A 103 9.64 14.35 1.41
CA GLY A 103 10.27 15.49 2.11
C GLY A 103 10.98 16.49 1.19
N HIS A 104 11.33 16.07 -0.03
CA HIS A 104 11.91 16.92 -1.07
C HIS A 104 10.88 17.82 -1.79
N THR A 105 9.59 17.56 -1.63
CA THR A 105 8.51 18.37 -2.22
C THR A 105 8.11 19.52 -1.30
N PRO A 106 7.55 20.63 -1.83
CA PRO A 106 7.04 21.73 -0.99
C PRO A 106 5.95 21.26 -0.02
N TYR A 107 5.85 21.91 1.15
CA TYR A 107 4.91 21.55 2.24
C TYR A 107 3.47 21.28 1.76
N LYS A 108 2.94 22.11 0.86
CA LYS A 108 1.58 21.96 0.33
C LYS A 108 1.34 20.59 -0.36
N HIS A 109 2.37 20.04 -1.02
CA HIS A 109 2.31 18.71 -1.64
C HIS A 109 2.42 17.62 -0.58
N GLN A 110 3.28 17.78 0.43
CA GLN A 110 3.36 16.84 1.55
C GLN A 110 2.01 16.73 2.29
N LEU A 111 1.35 17.87 2.53
CA LEU A 111 0.00 17.91 3.12
C LEU A 111 -1.03 17.19 2.24
N LEU A 112 -1.05 17.51 0.94
CA LEU A 112 -1.94 16.84 -0.02
C LEU A 112 -1.74 15.32 -0.03
N ILE A 113 -0.49 14.87 -0.10
CA ILE A 113 -0.11 13.45 -0.11
C ILE A 113 -0.48 12.76 1.20
N ALA A 114 -0.30 13.43 2.34
CA ALA A 114 -0.69 12.89 3.64
C ALA A 114 -2.21 12.75 3.77
N ILE A 115 -2.98 13.73 3.31
CA ILE A 115 -4.46 13.64 3.28
C ILE A 115 -4.90 12.53 2.30
N TYR A 116 -4.31 12.48 1.11
CA TYR A 116 -4.57 11.44 0.12
C TYR A 116 -4.31 10.03 0.68
N THR A 117 -3.16 9.84 1.34
CA THR A 117 -2.81 8.56 1.96
C THR A 117 -3.77 8.21 3.10
N ALA A 118 -4.26 9.20 3.85
CA ALA A 118 -5.28 8.95 4.88
C ALA A 118 -6.61 8.46 4.26
N PHE A 119 -7.01 8.98 3.10
CA PHE A 119 -8.17 8.45 2.36
C PHE A 119 -7.93 7.02 1.89
N VAL A 120 -6.75 6.71 1.35
CA VAL A 120 -6.39 5.34 0.94
C VAL A 120 -6.49 4.37 2.12
N ALA A 121 -5.96 4.74 3.29
CA ALA A 121 -6.07 3.92 4.50
C ALA A 121 -7.52 3.74 4.96
N TYR A 122 -8.37 4.76 4.79
CA TYR A 122 -9.79 4.65 5.06
C TYR A 122 -10.48 3.66 4.12
N VAL A 123 -10.17 3.69 2.82
CA VAL A 123 -10.75 2.77 1.84
C VAL A 123 -10.35 1.31 2.13
N ASP A 124 -9.10 1.09 2.52
CA ASP A 124 -8.59 -0.23 2.91
C ASP A 124 -9.37 -0.83 4.10
N ASP A 125 -9.64 -0.03 5.14
CA ASP A 125 -10.48 -0.44 6.27
C ASP A 125 -11.96 -0.60 5.87
N LEU A 126 -12.48 0.29 5.02
CA LEU A 126 -13.86 0.23 4.52
C LEU A 126 -14.14 -1.10 3.80
N GLY A 127 -13.18 -1.63 3.05
CA GLY A 127 -13.28 -2.95 2.42
C GLY A 127 -13.59 -4.08 3.41
N GLN A 128 -13.13 -3.97 4.65
CA GLN A 128 -13.37 -4.98 5.68
C GLN A 128 -14.78 -4.88 6.32
N HIS A 129 -15.37 -3.68 6.33
CA HIS A 129 -16.63 -3.41 7.03
C HIS A 129 -17.83 -3.19 6.10
N ASN A 130 -17.61 -2.74 4.87
CA ASN A 130 -18.65 -2.36 3.92
C ASN A 130 -18.22 -2.54 2.45
N ILE A 131 -18.04 -3.81 2.05
CA ILE A 131 -17.66 -4.22 0.69
C ILE A 131 -18.64 -3.67 -0.37
N GLU A 132 -19.93 -3.56 -0.03
CA GLU A 132 -20.95 -3.05 -0.97
C GLU A 132 -20.68 -1.58 -1.33
N ALA A 133 -20.36 -0.73 -0.34
CA ALA A 133 -20.02 0.67 -0.62
C ALA A 133 -18.80 0.78 -1.53
N LEU A 134 -17.75 0.00 -1.26
CA LEU A 134 -16.54 -0.05 -2.09
C LEU A 134 -16.84 -0.49 -3.54
N GLY A 135 -17.68 -1.53 -3.70
CA GLY A 135 -18.06 -2.06 -5.01
C GLY A 135 -18.95 -1.13 -5.84
N GLN A 136 -19.60 -0.13 -5.23
CA GLN A 136 -20.46 0.83 -5.94
C GLN A 136 -19.75 2.15 -6.30
N VAL A 137 -18.55 2.44 -5.77
CA VAL A 137 -17.90 3.76 -5.94
C VAL A 137 -17.74 4.14 -7.41
N VAL A 138 -17.22 3.24 -8.24
CA VAL A 138 -17.02 3.49 -9.68
C VAL A 138 -18.36 3.73 -10.39
N ARG A 139 -19.40 2.99 -10.01
CA ARG A 139 -20.74 3.18 -10.56
C ARG A 139 -21.31 4.54 -10.19
N TRP A 140 -21.23 4.93 -8.91
CA TRP A 140 -21.71 6.24 -8.45
C TRP A 140 -20.97 7.39 -9.16
N PHE A 141 -19.66 7.26 -9.29
CA PHE A 141 -18.84 8.22 -10.03
C PHE A 141 -19.31 8.37 -11.49
N VAL A 142 -19.47 7.26 -12.22
CA VAL A 142 -19.90 7.27 -13.63
C VAL A 142 -21.33 7.80 -13.79
N ALA A 143 -22.24 7.40 -12.90
CA ALA A 143 -23.64 7.83 -12.92
C ALA A 143 -23.82 9.28 -12.45
N ARG A 144 -22.80 9.89 -11.81
CA ARG A 144 -22.91 11.15 -11.07
C ARG A 144 -23.98 11.09 -9.98
N ASP A 145 -24.14 9.90 -9.40
CA ASP A 145 -25.05 9.67 -8.28
C ASP A 145 -24.44 10.21 -6.99
N GLU A 146 -25.29 10.38 -5.98
CA GLU A 146 -24.83 10.75 -4.65
C GLU A 146 -24.02 9.60 -4.02
N LEU A 147 -22.77 9.87 -3.63
CA LEU A 147 -21.98 8.96 -2.80
C LEU A 147 -22.51 9.02 -1.36
N PRO A 148 -23.04 7.90 -0.81
CA PRO A 148 -23.57 7.89 0.55
C PRO A 148 -22.49 8.10 1.61
N ASP A 149 -21.28 7.60 1.33
CA ASP A 149 -20.16 7.69 2.24
C ASP A 149 -19.51 9.09 2.17
N PRO A 150 -19.47 9.84 3.29
CA PRO A 150 -18.96 11.21 3.29
C PRO A 150 -17.45 11.29 3.07
N VAL A 151 -16.70 10.24 3.41
CA VAL A 151 -15.24 10.21 3.24
C VAL A 151 -14.91 9.91 1.79
N LEU A 152 -15.57 8.92 1.18
CA LEU A 152 -15.40 8.63 -0.25
C LEU A 152 -15.79 9.83 -1.11
N LYS A 153 -16.87 10.54 -0.75
CA LYS A 153 -17.25 11.78 -1.42
C LYS A 153 -16.15 12.85 -1.35
N ARG A 154 -15.54 13.04 -0.18
CA ARG A 154 -14.42 13.98 0.01
C ARG A 154 -13.18 13.58 -0.78
N MET A 155 -12.82 12.29 -0.77
CA MET A 155 -11.73 11.74 -1.56
C MET A 155 -11.90 12.01 -3.06
N LEU A 156 -13.10 11.81 -3.60
CA LEU A 156 -13.37 12.11 -5.02
C LEU A 156 -13.34 13.62 -5.32
N LEU A 157 -13.70 14.48 -4.38
CA LEU A 157 -13.57 15.94 -4.56
C LEU A 157 -12.09 16.37 -4.63
N GLN A 158 -11.19 15.64 -3.95
CA GLN A 158 -9.74 15.88 -4.02
C GLN A 158 -9.14 15.63 -5.42
N PHE A 159 -9.88 14.98 -6.33
CA PHE A 159 -9.42 14.77 -7.70
C PHE A 159 -9.23 16.09 -8.46
N GLU A 160 -10.02 17.12 -8.13
CA GLU A 160 -9.87 18.45 -8.70
C GLU A 160 -8.56 19.10 -8.22
N ASP A 161 -8.21 18.93 -6.94
CA ASP A 161 -6.99 19.47 -6.35
C ASP A 161 -5.75 18.96 -7.09
N MET A 162 -5.74 17.71 -7.57
CA MET A 162 -4.59 17.15 -8.31
C MET A 162 -4.18 18.01 -9.52
N TYR A 163 -5.13 18.67 -10.20
CA TYR A 163 -4.83 19.54 -11.35
C TYR A 163 -4.21 20.89 -10.95
N GLU A 164 -4.37 21.31 -9.71
CA GLU A 164 -3.68 22.47 -9.14
C GLU A 164 -2.20 22.16 -8.94
N TYR A 165 -1.89 20.97 -8.41
CA TYR A 165 -0.55 20.61 -7.92
C TYR A 165 0.32 19.82 -8.91
N TYR A 166 -0.26 19.15 -9.90
CA TYR A 166 0.47 18.27 -10.82
C TYR A 166 0.26 18.63 -12.29
N PRO A 167 1.20 18.26 -13.19
CA PRO A 167 0.97 18.33 -14.63
C PRO A 167 -0.30 17.59 -15.02
N ARG A 168 -1.01 18.05 -16.05
CA ARG A 168 -2.32 17.51 -16.44
C ARG A 168 -2.31 15.98 -16.62
N PHE A 169 -1.31 15.45 -17.31
CA PHE A 169 -1.16 14.00 -17.49
C PHE A 169 -0.99 13.28 -16.15
N SER A 170 -0.13 13.80 -15.27
CA SER A 170 0.10 13.23 -13.95
C SER A 170 -1.17 13.26 -13.09
N ALA A 171 -1.92 14.37 -13.10
CA ALA A 171 -3.20 14.47 -12.40
C ALA A 171 -4.23 13.45 -12.92
N ASP A 172 -4.38 13.33 -14.25
CA ASP A 172 -5.25 12.32 -14.89
C ASP A 172 -4.85 10.90 -14.44
N ALA A 173 -3.55 10.59 -14.43
CA ALA A 173 -3.02 9.28 -14.08
C ALA A 173 -3.11 8.97 -12.58
N ILE A 174 -2.88 9.95 -11.69
CA ILE A 174 -3.09 9.80 -10.24
C ILE A 174 -4.56 9.46 -9.97
N ASN A 175 -5.49 10.28 -10.48
CA ASN A 175 -6.93 10.07 -10.28
C ASN A 175 -7.39 8.71 -10.86
N THR A 176 -6.87 8.33 -12.03
CA THR A 176 -7.15 7.02 -12.62
C THR A 176 -6.63 5.89 -11.75
N SER A 177 -5.40 5.98 -11.26
CA SER A 177 -4.80 4.99 -10.35
C SER A 177 -5.62 4.83 -9.07
N THR A 178 -6.19 5.93 -8.55
CA THR A 178 -7.11 5.89 -7.40
C THR A 178 -8.40 5.12 -7.69
N LEU A 179 -9.02 5.34 -8.85
CA LEU A 179 -10.23 4.60 -9.25
C LEU A 179 -9.94 3.11 -9.49
N GLU A 180 -8.78 2.80 -10.06
CA GLU A 180 -8.32 1.42 -10.23
C GLU A 180 -8.07 0.74 -8.88
N ALA A 181 -7.56 1.48 -7.89
CA ALA A 181 -7.37 0.98 -6.53
C ALA A 181 -8.67 0.63 -5.83
N LEU A 182 -9.69 1.48 -5.94
CA LEU A 182 -11.02 1.22 -5.40
C LEU A 182 -11.59 -0.09 -5.98
N LEU A 183 -11.43 -0.30 -7.29
CA LEU A 183 -11.81 -1.54 -7.95
C LEU A 183 -10.95 -2.74 -7.49
N GLY A 184 -9.64 -2.55 -7.38
CA GLY A 184 -8.68 -3.56 -6.92
C GLY A 184 -9.00 -4.05 -5.52
N MET A 185 -9.21 -3.14 -4.56
CA MET A 185 -9.56 -3.47 -3.18
C MET A 185 -10.90 -4.18 -3.09
N TYR A 186 -11.87 -3.82 -3.95
CA TYR A 186 -13.10 -4.60 -4.08
C TYR A 186 -12.82 -6.03 -4.56
N ILE A 187 -11.96 -6.20 -5.56
CA ILE A 187 -11.54 -7.52 -6.06
C ILE A 187 -10.90 -8.34 -4.92
N GLU A 188 -9.99 -7.76 -4.13
CA GLU A 188 -9.39 -8.44 -2.97
C GLU A 188 -10.46 -8.93 -1.98
N CYS A 189 -11.45 -8.08 -1.67
CA CYS A 189 -12.53 -8.45 -0.76
C CYS A 189 -13.39 -9.61 -1.28
N VAL A 190 -13.77 -9.61 -2.55
CA VAL A 190 -14.65 -10.65 -3.12
C VAL A 190 -13.91 -11.92 -3.54
N SER A 191 -12.58 -11.84 -3.69
CA SER A 191 -11.73 -12.96 -4.07
C SER A 191 -10.91 -13.53 -2.92
N LYS A 192 -11.17 -13.11 -1.66
CA LYS A 192 -10.41 -13.51 -0.48
C LYS A 192 -10.23 -15.03 -0.31
N ASP A 193 -11.27 -15.80 -0.60
CA ASP A 193 -11.25 -17.27 -0.51
C ASP A 193 -10.97 -17.96 -1.86
N MET A 194 -10.62 -17.18 -2.89
CA MET A 194 -10.36 -17.70 -4.22
C MET A 194 -9.01 -18.42 -4.26
N VAL A 195 -9.03 -19.69 -4.66
CA VAL A 195 -7.79 -20.43 -4.91
C VAL A 195 -7.16 -19.95 -6.22
N VAL A 196 -5.96 -19.39 -6.14
CA VAL A 196 -5.13 -19.12 -7.32
C VAL A 196 -4.61 -20.45 -7.87
N VAL A 197 -5.08 -20.79 -9.07
CA VAL A 197 -4.68 -22.03 -9.74
C VAL A 197 -3.25 -21.93 -10.29
N ALA A 198 -2.55 -23.07 -10.33
CA ALA A 198 -1.27 -23.18 -11.01
C ALA A 198 -1.39 -22.65 -12.45
N ARG A 199 -0.36 -21.94 -12.92
CA ARG A 199 -0.27 -21.26 -14.23
C ARG A 199 -1.06 -19.96 -14.39
N ALA A 200 -1.80 -19.51 -13.37
CA ALA A 200 -2.36 -18.15 -13.37
C ALA A 200 -1.27 -17.08 -13.12
N THR A 201 -0.12 -17.17 -13.78
CA THR A 201 1.10 -16.41 -13.43
C THR A 201 0.99 -14.91 -13.64
N LEU A 202 0.03 -14.45 -14.45
CA LEU A 202 -0.24 -13.02 -14.64
C LEU A 202 -1.19 -12.44 -13.58
N TYR A 203 -1.94 -13.29 -12.87
CA TYR A 203 -2.95 -12.84 -11.91
C TYR A 203 -2.36 -12.06 -10.73
N PRO A 204 -1.30 -12.52 -10.05
CA PRO A 204 -0.71 -11.80 -8.93
C PRO A 204 -0.27 -10.37 -9.31
N SER A 205 0.42 -10.22 -10.44
CA SER A 205 0.86 -8.90 -10.92
C SER A 205 -0.31 -8.05 -11.39
N PHE A 206 -1.31 -8.63 -12.04
CA PHE A 206 -2.54 -7.92 -12.40
C PHE A 206 -3.24 -7.33 -11.17
N LEU A 207 -3.46 -8.14 -10.13
CA LEU A 207 -4.11 -7.71 -8.90
C LEU A 207 -3.27 -6.61 -8.22
N ARG A 208 -1.97 -6.83 -8.08
CA ARG A 208 -1.05 -5.91 -7.43
C ARG A 208 -0.97 -4.54 -8.12
N LEU A 209 -0.98 -4.51 -9.45
CA LEU A 209 -1.01 -3.26 -10.22
C LEU A 209 -2.31 -2.48 -9.97
N LYS A 210 -3.43 -3.16 -9.70
CA LYS A 210 -4.68 -2.46 -9.35
C LYS A 210 -4.66 -1.97 -7.91
N THR A 211 -4.20 -2.78 -6.95
CA THR A 211 -4.36 -2.45 -5.52
C THR A 211 -3.23 -1.58 -4.96
N GLY A 212 -2.04 -1.61 -5.57
CA GLY A 212 -0.85 -0.96 -5.03
C GLY A 212 -0.77 0.56 -5.18
N ILE A 213 -1.57 1.16 -6.07
CA ILE A 213 -1.55 2.63 -6.35
C ILE A 213 -0.14 3.13 -6.73
N GLY A 214 0.69 2.26 -7.30
CA GLY A 214 2.11 2.53 -7.51
C GLY A 214 2.35 3.66 -8.52
N THR A 215 1.56 3.72 -9.59
CA THR A 215 1.59 4.85 -10.54
C THR A 215 1.30 6.18 -9.85
N GLY A 216 0.25 6.26 -9.01
CA GLY A 216 -0.11 7.48 -8.30
C GLY A 216 0.99 7.96 -7.35
N PHE A 217 1.47 7.07 -6.48
CA PHE A 217 2.58 7.40 -5.56
C PHE A 217 3.88 7.72 -6.32
N GLY A 218 4.14 7.07 -7.47
CA GLY A 218 5.28 7.38 -8.31
C GLY A 218 5.21 8.80 -8.90
N LEU A 219 4.03 9.21 -9.38
CA LEU A 219 3.81 10.53 -9.98
C LEU A 219 3.84 11.69 -8.99
N PHE A 220 3.57 11.44 -7.70
CA PHE A 220 3.66 12.47 -6.67
C PHE A 220 5.05 13.12 -6.53
N ASN A 221 6.09 12.47 -7.04
CA ASN A 221 7.46 13.00 -7.08
C ASN A 221 7.63 14.16 -8.09
N PHE A 222 6.76 14.28 -9.08
CA PHE A 222 6.92 15.20 -10.21
C PHE A 222 5.84 16.28 -10.18
N ILE A 223 6.01 17.22 -9.25
CA ILE A 223 5.08 18.33 -8.99
C ILE A 223 4.99 19.28 -10.19
N LYS A 224 3.93 20.08 -10.28
CA LYS A 224 3.82 21.12 -11.33
C LYS A 224 4.98 22.12 -11.24
N ASP A 225 5.42 22.60 -12.41
CA ASP A 225 6.47 23.61 -12.57
C ASP A 225 7.87 23.21 -12.04
N TRP A 226 8.10 21.94 -11.71
CA TRP A 226 9.44 21.46 -11.33
C TRP A 226 10.47 21.52 -12.47
N ARG A 227 10.02 21.39 -13.73
CA ARG A 227 10.83 21.52 -14.94
C ARG A 227 10.01 22.06 -16.11
N ASP A 228 10.66 22.18 -17.28
CA ASP A 228 10.01 22.57 -18.53
C ASP A 228 8.78 21.67 -18.83
N PRO A 229 7.57 22.24 -19.06
CA PRO A 229 6.36 21.45 -19.31
C PRO A 229 6.40 20.56 -20.56
N SER A 230 7.29 20.83 -21.51
CA SER A 230 7.50 19.97 -22.70
C SER A 230 8.34 18.74 -22.39
N ASP A 231 9.03 18.73 -21.25
CA ASP A 231 9.88 17.64 -20.83
C ASP A 231 9.08 16.52 -20.16
N ASN A 232 8.90 15.46 -20.94
CA ASN A 232 8.15 14.28 -20.54
C ASN A 232 9.08 13.08 -20.28
N TYR A 233 10.40 13.28 -20.18
CA TYR A 233 11.35 12.18 -20.02
C TYR A 233 11.08 11.36 -18.76
N TYR A 234 10.69 12.02 -17.66
CA TYR A 234 10.34 11.38 -16.38
C TYR A 234 9.25 10.30 -16.50
N LEU A 235 8.39 10.37 -17.53
CA LEU A 235 7.36 9.36 -17.77
C LEU A 235 7.93 7.96 -18.03
N GLN A 236 9.15 7.87 -18.57
CA GLN A 236 9.85 6.60 -18.76
C GLN A 236 10.26 5.94 -17.43
N LEU A 237 10.36 6.70 -16.35
CA LEU A 237 10.71 6.20 -15.02
C LEU A 237 9.48 5.66 -14.27
N ILE A 238 8.28 6.11 -14.60
CA ILE A 238 7.05 5.80 -13.84
C ILE A 238 6.80 4.29 -13.70
N PRO A 239 6.90 3.45 -14.76
CA PRO A 239 6.70 2.01 -14.62
C PRO A 239 7.72 1.36 -13.67
N ALA A 240 8.98 1.81 -13.73
CA ALA A 240 10.03 1.34 -12.84
C ALA A 240 9.77 1.80 -11.39
N ILE A 241 9.33 3.05 -11.20
CA ILE A 241 8.98 3.58 -9.87
C ILE A 241 7.81 2.81 -9.26
N GLU A 242 6.73 2.61 -10.02
CA GLU A 242 5.58 1.80 -9.60
C GLU A 242 5.99 0.38 -9.19
N GLN A 243 6.86 -0.26 -9.98
CA GLN A 243 7.32 -1.61 -9.68
C GLN A 243 8.06 -1.66 -8.34
N TYR A 244 9.00 -0.76 -8.07
CA TYR A 244 9.73 -0.83 -6.79
C TYR A 244 8.84 -0.41 -5.63
N ILE A 245 7.89 0.52 -5.81
CA ILE A 245 6.96 0.91 -4.74
C ILE A 245 6.19 -0.33 -4.27
N ASN A 246 5.59 -1.05 -5.21
CA ASN A 246 4.84 -2.27 -4.92
C ASN A 246 5.74 -3.36 -4.34
N ALA A 247 6.88 -3.62 -4.98
CA ALA A 247 7.77 -4.71 -4.59
C ALA A 247 8.45 -4.47 -3.23
N ILE A 248 8.93 -3.26 -2.94
CA ILE A 248 9.52 -2.93 -1.63
C ILE A 248 8.48 -3.08 -0.53
N ASN A 249 7.24 -2.67 -0.80
CA ASN A 249 6.15 -2.86 0.14
C ASN A 249 5.94 -4.35 0.44
N ASP A 250 5.83 -5.20 -0.59
CA ASP A 250 5.66 -6.65 -0.45
C ASP A 250 6.87 -7.34 0.23
N ILE A 251 8.10 -6.90 -0.08
CA ILE A 251 9.34 -7.39 0.53
C ILE A 251 9.36 -7.05 2.03
N LEU A 252 9.13 -5.78 2.38
CA LEU A 252 9.23 -5.31 3.77
C LEU A 252 8.01 -5.68 4.61
N SER A 253 6.86 -5.96 4.00
CA SER A 253 5.68 -6.49 4.70
C SER A 253 5.75 -7.99 4.95
N PHE A 254 6.47 -8.76 4.14
CA PHE A 254 6.50 -10.23 4.20
C PHE A 254 6.67 -10.80 5.61
N TYR A 255 7.52 -10.18 6.43
CA TYR A 255 7.71 -10.61 7.83
C TYR A 255 6.42 -10.49 8.67
N LYS A 256 5.73 -9.35 8.62
CA LYS A 256 4.46 -9.16 9.36
C LYS A 256 3.39 -10.12 8.85
N GLU A 257 3.31 -10.31 7.53
CA GLU A 257 2.31 -11.14 6.84
C GLU A 257 2.45 -12.59 7.27
N THR A 258 3.69 -13.09 7.26
CA THR A 258 4.01 -14.45 7.68
C THR A 258 3.65 -14.68 9.15
N LEU A 259 3.92 -13.71 10.04
CA LEU A 259 3.55 -13.80 11.45
C LEU A 259 2.02 -13.80 11.68
N GLN A 260 1.27 -13.19 10.78
CA GLN A 260 -0.19 -13.14 10.80
C GLN A 260 -0.84 -14.32 10.07
N GLY A 261 -0.06 -15.14 9.35
CA GLY A 261 -0.57 -16.22 8.54
C GLY A 261 -1.34 -15.74 7.30
N GLU A 262 -1.05 -14.53 6.82
CA GLU A 262 -1.66 -13.96 5.61
C GLU A 262 -1.15 -14.74 4.37
N THR A 263 -2.08 -15.15 3.50
CA THR A 263 -1.78 -15.99 2.31
C THR A 263 -2.37 -15.41 1.02
N ASP A 264 -3.10 -14.31 1.12
CA ASP A 264 -3.68 -13.49 0.07
C ASP A 264 -2.74 -12.37 -0.39
N THR A 265 -1.47 -12.42 -0.01
CA THR A 265 -0.46 -11.40 -0.33
C THR A 265 0.24 -11.68 -1.65
N TYR A 266 0.82 -10.66 -2.30
CA TYR A 266 1.42 -10.80 -3.64
C TYR A 266 2.41 -11.98 -3.74
N ILE A 267 3.29 -12.13 -2.74
CA ILE A 267 4.29 -13.19 -2.70
C ILE A 267 3.63 -14.57 -2.62
N HIS A 268 2.59 -14.74 -1.81
CA HIS A 268 1.86 -16.00 -1.67
C HIS A 268 1.03 -16.32 -2.92
N LEU A 269 0.35 -15.33 -3.50
CA LEU A 269 -0.40 -15.49 -4.76
C LEU A 269 0.53 -15.88 -5.91
N ARG A 270 1.72 -15.25 -6.00
CA ARG A 270 2.76 -15.59 -6.99
C ARG A 270 3.34 -16.98 -6.75
N ALA A 271 3.62 -17.34 -5.50
CA ALA A 271 4.07 -18.67 -5.12
C ALA A 271 3.07 -19.76 -5.53
N ALA A 272 1.78 -19.54 -5.29
CA ALA A 272 0.71 -20.46 -5.71
C ALA A 272 0.62 -20.57 -7.24
N ALA A 273 0.63 -19.44 -7.97
CA ALA A 273 0.53 -19.42 -9.42
C ALA A 273 1.73 -20.09 -10.11
N GLU A 274 2.94 -19.88 -9.59
CA GLU A 274 4.20 -20.40 -10.15
C GLU A 274 4.59 -21.79 -9.61
N GLN A 275 3.85 -22.31 -8.61
CA GLN A 275 4.18 -23.56 -7.91
C GLN A 275 5.57 -23.52 -7.27
N LYS A 276 5.83 -22.44 -6.52
CA LYS A 276 7.07 -22.20 -5.77
C LYS A 276 6.77 -22.04 -4.28
N GLU A 277 7.81 -22.19 -3.46
CA GLU A 277 7.74 -21.77 -2.06
C GLU A 277 7.72 -20.23 -1.96
N PRO A 278 6.95 -19.63 -1.03
CA PRO A 278 6.92 -18.17 -0.84
C PRO A 278 8.30 -17.55 -0.62
N MET A 279 9.19 -18.27 0.09
CA MET A 279 10.56 -17.83 0.33
C MET A 279 11.42 -17.79 -0.95
N THR A 280 11.14 -18.65 -1.92
CA THR A 280 11.80 -18.59 -3.24
C THR A 280 11.34 -17.34 -3.99
N VAL A 281 10.04 -17.07 -3.98
CA VAL A 281 9.46 -15.88 -4.62
C VAL A 281 9.97 -14.59 -3.96
N LEU A 282 10.11 -14.54 -2.64
CA LEU A 282 10.68 -13.38 -1.94
C LEU A 282 12.10 -13.07 -2.44
N ARG A 283 12.95 -14.09 -2.60
CA ARG A 283 14.32 -13.89 -3.13
C ARG A 283 14.31 -13.39 -4.56
N GLU A 284 13.49 -13.98 -5.41
CA GLU A 284 13.36 -13.55 -6.81
C GLU A 284 12.88 -12.10 -6.89
N LEU A 285 11.88 -11.72 -6.08
CA LEU A 285 11.38 -10.36 -6.00
C LEU A 285 12.45 -9.36 -5.53
N VAL A 286 13.31 -9.77 -4.58
CA VAL A 286 14.47 -8.97 -4.14
C VAL A 286 15.43 -8.71 -5.32
N GLU A 287 15.81 -9.74 -6.06
CA GLU A 287 16.69 -9.58 -7.24
C GLU A 287 16.06 -8.70 -8.31
N GLU A 288 14.79 -8.95 -8.66
CA GLU A 288 14.02 -8.14 -9.61
C GLU A 288 13.94 -6.67 -9.21
N THR A 289 13.77 -6.41 -7.91
CA THR A 289 13.69 -5.03 -7.37
C THR A 289 15.05 -4.34 -7.43
N LEU A 290 16.14 -5.04 -7.08
CA LEU A 290 17.50 -4.48 -7.18
C LEU A 290 17.90 -4.20 -8.64
N ASP A 291 17.54 -5.08 -9.57
CA ASP A 291 17.73 -4.85 -11.01
C ASP A 291 16.99 -3.61 -11.48
N ASN A 292 15.73 -3.45 -11.06
CA ASN A 292 14.92 -2.30 -11.42
C ASN A 292 15.44 -0.98 -10.82
N ILE A 293 15.93 -0.99 -9.57
CA ILE A 293 16.59 0.18 -8.96
C ILE A 293 17.83 0.59 -9.77
N ARG A 294 18.69 -0.37 -10.16
CA ARG A 294 19.85 -0.08 -11.02
C ARG A 294 19.44 0.47 -12.38
N ASN A 295 18.36 -0.03 -12.96
CA ASN A 295 17.83 0.50 -14.21
C ASN A 295 17.39 1.96 -14.09
N ILE A 296 16.74 2.35 -12.98
CA ILE A 296 16.41 3.76 -12.70
C ILE A 296 17.69 4.61 -12.66
N GLU A 297 18.72 4.17 -11.95
CA GLU A 297 20.00 4.90 -11.87
C GLU A 297 20.63 5.11 -13.25
N VAL A 298 20.55 4.11 -14.13
CA VAL A 298 21.01 4.23 -15.53
C VAL A 298 20.16 5.24 -16.30
N LEU A 299 18.83 5.15 -16.20
CA LEU A 299 17.90 6.07 -16.89
C LEU A 299 18.06 7.52 -16.44
N THR A 300 18.51 7.76 -15.20
CA THR A 300 18.76 9.12 -14.68
C THR A 300 20.22 9.55 -14.74
N SER A 301 21.13 8.74 -15.28
CA SER A 301 22.59 8.97 -15.21
C SER A 301 23.07 10.29 -15.83
N THR A 302 22.30 10.87 -16.75
CA THR A 302 22.61 12.16 -17.40
C THR A 302 21.73 13.32 -16.91
N ASP A 303 20.80 13.07 -15.99
CA ASP A 303 19.88 14.07 -15.42
C ASP A 303 19.96 13.99 -13.87
N GLN A 304 20.81 14.82 -13.29
CA GLN A 304 21.08 14.82 -11.85
C GLN A 304 19.85 15.17 -11.02
N GLU A 305 18.98 16.05 -11.52
CA GLU A 305 17.75 16.43 -10.82
C GLU A 305 16.80 15.23 -10.71
N LEU A 306 16.64 14.48 -11.80
CA LEU A 306 15.87 13.23 -11.79
C LEU A 306 16.49 12.17 -10.87
N ALA A 307 17.81 12.00 -10.92
CA ALA A 307 18.53 11.05 -10.08
C ALA A 307 18.30 11.37 -8.59
N ASP A 308 18.38 12.65 -8.22
CA ASP A 308 18.18 13.11 -6.85
C ASP A 308 16.74 12.89 -6.36
N ILE A 309 15.73 13.19 -7.19
CA ILE A 309 14.32 12.93 -6.86
C ILE A 309 14.09 11.43 -6.62
N CYS A 310 14.52 10.58 -7.56
CA CYS A 310 14.33 9.14 -7.47
C CYS A 310 15.04 8.55 -6.24
N ARG A 311 16.28 8.98 -5.97
CA ARG A 311 17.06 8.51 -4.83
C ARG A 311 16.47 8.96 -3.50
N ARG A 312 16.06 10.22 -3.37
CA ARG A 312 15.42 10.73 -2.14
C ARG A 312 14.11 10.01 -1.87
N HIS A 313 13.29 9.81 -2.90
CA HIS A 313 12.05 9.04 -2.75
C HIS A 313 12.32 7.59 -2.34
N LEU A 314 13.25 6.89 -2.99
CA LEU A 314 13.60 5.51 -2.65
C LEU A 314 14.03 5.38 -1.19
N MET A 315 14.97 6.21 -0.73
CA MET A 315 15.44 6.17 0.66
C MET A 315 14.32 6.52 1.64
N GLY A 316 13.55 7.57 1.37
CA GLY A 316 12.44 7.99 2.21
C GLY A 316 11.28 6.99 2.25
N TYR A 317 11.02 6.28 1.15
CA TYR A 317 10.00 5.25 1.07
C TYR A 317 10.38 4.02 1.89
N VAL A 318 11.65 3.62 1.89
CA VAL A 318 12.15 2.57 2.80
C VAL A 318 12.08 3.03 4.25
N GLU A 319 12.49 4.27 4.56
CA GLU A 319 12.40 4.83 5.92
C GLU A 319 10.95 4.83 6.45
N PHE A 320 9.97 5.13 5.59
CA PHE A 320 8.56 5.03 5.96
C PHE A 320 8.19 3.65 6.51
N HIS A 321 8.69 2.56 5.93
CA HIS A 321 8.40 1.19 6.40
C HIS A 321 9.01 0.93 7.78
N PHE A 322 10.17 1.51 8.08
CA PHE A 322 10.77 1.43 9.42
C PHE A 322 10.01 2.26 10.46
N ARG A 323 9.50 3.43 10.07
CA ARG A 323 8.75 4.33 10.96
C ARG A 323 7.32 3.82 11.22
N ALA A 324 6.70 3.19 10.23
CA ALA A 324 5.37 2.63 10.33
C ALA A 324 5.41 1.32 11.14
N LYS A 325 5.06 1.41 12.43
CA LYS A 325 5.08 0.29 13.40
C LYS A 325 4.38 -0.98 12.92
N ARG A 326 3.41 -0.85 12.01
CA ARG A 326 2.66 -1.97 11.40
C ARG A 326 3.56 -3.01 10.72
N TYR A 327 4.73 -2.63 10.21
CA TYR A 327 5.64 -3.56 9.53
C TYR A 327 6.52 -4.36 10.49
N ARG A 328 6.61 -3.97 11.77
CA ARG A 328 7.37 -4.68 12.82
C ARG A 328 8.86 -4.90 12.49
N LEU A 329 9.43 -4.06 11.61
CA LEU A 329 10.83 -4.19 11.17
C LEU A 329 11.85 -3.95 12.28
N THR A 330 11.48 -3.25 13.36
CA THR A 330 12.34 -3.07 14.53
C THR A 330 12.69 -4.38 15.23
N GLU A 331 11.84 -5.41 15.11
CA GLU A 331 12.09 -6.75 15.66
C GLU A 331 13.21 -7.49 14.90
N LEU A 332 13.47 -7.07 13.67
CA LEU A 332 14.48 -7.67 12.81
C LEU A 332 15.88 -7.15 13.11
N HIS A 333 16.03 -6.17 14.00
CA HIS A 333 17.30 -5.52 14.33
C HIS A 333 18.10 -5.20 13.06
N VAL A 334 17.42 -4.64 12.05
CA VAL A 334 18.10 -4.15 10.85
C VAL A 334 18.58 -2.75 11.15
N ASP A 335 19.84 -2.64 11.55
CA ASP A 335 20.46 -1.34 11.78
C ASP A 335 20.59 -0.61 10.43
N CYS A 336 20.06 0.60 10.35
CA CYS A 336 20.37 1.51 9.25
C CYS A 336 21.86 1.83 9.38
N GLN A 337 22.68 1.50 8.37
CA GLN A 337 24.09 1.89 8.43
C GLN A 337 24.19 3.41 8.37
N VAL A 338 24.48 4.02 9.52
CA VAL A 338 24.86 5.42 9.59
C VAL A 338 26.34 5.48 9.21
N GLU A 339 26.66 5.98 8.02
CA GLU A 339 28.04 6.30 7.67
C GLU A 339 28.57 7.38 8.61
N GLY A 340 29.47 6.97 9.51
CA GLY A 340 30.24 7.85 10.37
C GLY A 340 31.58 7.19 10.65
N THR A 341 32.57 7.43 9.80
CA THR A 341 33.96 7.11 10.09
C THR A 341 34.80 8.40 10.05
N PRO A 342 35.83 8.52 10.89
CA PRO A 342 37.10 7.91 10.51
C PRO A 342 37.76 7.11 11.64
N ILE A 343 38.26 5.93 11.27
CA ILE A 343 39.30 5.24 12.03
C ILE A 343 40.57 6.08 11.89
N SER A 344 40.97 6.73 12.98
CA SER A 344 42.30 7.31 13.10
C SER A 344 43.34 6.20 13.21
N ALA A 345 44.43 6.37 12.46
CA ALA A 345 45.59 5.48 12.37
C ALA A 345 46.23 5.11 13.71
#